data_AF-A0A7C7E191-F1
#
_entry.id   AF-A0A7C7E191-F1
#
_cell.length_a   1.000
_cell.length_b   1.000
_cell.length_c   1.000
_cell.angle_alpha   90.00
_cell.angle_beta   90.00
_cell.angle_gamma   90.00
#
_symmetry.space_group_name_H-M   'P 1'
#
loop_
_entity.id
_entity.type
_entity.pdbx_description
1 polymer ?
#
loop_
_entity_poly.entity_id
_entity_poly.type
_entity_poly.pdbx_seq_one_letter_code
_entity_poly.pdbx_strand_id
1 'polypeptide(L)'
;MQILLEKTKKMNELLRNAAAEVDFQAIAGVVGDSLQCNICILDKDGHIMGYYLSPSFSCPVLENEVLSNNKLPSSYNDALLAYVDTSPNIVRKETKCAFREDLDCAYSDMAITIVPVVAGGERLGTLLLGRMSTELKTSDLILVEHAATVAAMEMIRYKQEALAEEARQQAAVQVALGTLSFSELNAMKHIFEELGGPEGRLVASKVADRVGITRSVIVNALRKFESAGVIETKSLGMKGTYIKVLNEKLLDELNKLR
;
A
#
# COMPACT_ATOMS: atom_id res chain seq x y z
N MET A 1 5.80 -29.71 22.23
CA MET A 1 6.75 -28.61 22.49
C MET A 1 7.80 -28.45 21.38
N GLN A 2 8.46 -29.53 20.92
CA GLN A 2 9.38 -29.47 19.76
C GLN A 2 8.72 -28.96 18.46
N ILE A 3 7.51 -29.45 18.13
CA ILE A 3 6.76 -29.02 16.94
C ILE A 3 6.46 -27.51 16.95
N LEU A 4 6.12 -26.94 18.12
CA LEU A 4 5.86 -25.51 18.25
C LEU A 4 7.13 -24.67 18.05
N LEU A 5 8.26 -25.15 18.60
CA LEU A 5 9.55 -24.51 18.43
C LEU A 5 10.00 -24.50 16.96
N GLU A 6 9.80 -25.61 16.24
CA GLU A 6 10.12 -25.68 14.80
C GLU A 6 9.27 -24.70 13.98
N LYS A 7 7.96 -24.63 14.23
CA LYS A 7 7.07 -23.65 13.58
C LYS A 7 7.50 -22.21 13.88
N THR A 8 7.86 -21.91 15.13
CA THR A 8 8.35 -20.58 15.55
C THR A 8 9.68 -20.25 14.88
N LYS A 9 10.60 -21.22 14.74
CA LYS A 9 11.88 -21.03 14.04
C LYS A 9 11.67 -20.74 12.54
N LYS A 10 10.79 -21.49 11.86
CA LYS A 10 10.44 -21.26 10.45
C LYS A 10 9.87 -19.85 10.24
N MET A 11 9.02 -19.38 11.15
CA MET A 11 8.52 -18.00 11.14
C MET A 11 9.64 -16.97 11.33
N ASN A 12 10.52 -17.16 12.31
CA ASN A 12 11.64 -16.25 12.56
C ASN A 12 12.68 -16.24 11.43
N GLU A 13 12.90 -17.35 10.73
CA GLU A 13 13.79 -17.42 9.57
C GLU A 13 13.31 -16.53 8.43
N LEU A 14 12.00 -16.47 8.18
CA LEU A 14 11.44 -15.60 7.14
C LEU A 14 11.61 -14.14 7.49
N LEU A 15 11.43 -13.78 8.76
CA LEU A 15 11.67 -12.40 9.22
C LEU A 15 13.12 -12.00 9.10
N ARG A 16 14.04 -12.93 9.36
CA ARG A 16 15.47 -12.70 9.15
C ARG A 16 15.82 -12.55 7.67
N ASN A 17 15.11 -13.26 6.79
CA ASN A 17 15.36 -13.24 5.35
C ASN A 17 14.60 -12.12 4.61
N ALA A 18 13.55 -11.54 5.20
CA ALA A 18 12.81 -10.38 4.72
C ALA A 18 13.61 -9.06 4.89
N ALA A 19 14.90 -9.10 4.55
CA ALA A 19 15.88 -8.05 4.81
C ALA A 19 15.82 -6.89 3.79
N ALA A 20 14.95 -6.95 2.77
CA ALA A 20 14.91 -5.96 1.70
C ALA A 20 13.54 -5.29 1.52
N GLU A 21 12.43 -6.04 1.61
CA GLU A 21 11.07 -5.51 1.40
C GLU A 21 10.07 -6.18 2.35
N VAL A 22 9.01 -5.43 2.71
CA VAL A 22 7.89 -5.94 3.52
C VAL A 22 7.07 -6.94 2.70
N ASP A 23 7.00 -8.20 3.15
CA ASP A 23 6.24 -9.25 2.46
C ASP A 23 5.18 -9.89 3.38
N PHE A 24 4.01 -9.27 3.42
CA PHE A 24 2.84 -9.80 4.12
C PHE A 24 2.34 -11.13 3.52
N GLN A 25 2.57 -11.37 2.23
CA GLN A 25 2.17 -12.60 1.56
C GLN A 25 3.00 -13.79 2.06
N ALA A 26 4.30 -13.61 2.27
CA ALA A 26 5.17 -14.62 2.88
C ALA A 26 4.75 -14.95 4.32
N ILE A 27 4.40 -13.93 5.11
CA ILE A 27 3.89 -14.13 6.48
C ILE A 27 2.61 -14.95 6.45
N ALA A 28 1.63 -14.54 5.64
CA ALA A 28 0.36 -15.26 5.50
C ALA A 28 0.59 -16.71 5.05
N GLY A 29 1.47 -16.92 4.07
CA GLY A 29 1.81 -18.25 3.56
C GLY A 29 2.34 -19.19 4.65
N VAL A 30 3.21 -18.71 5.53
CA VAL A 30 3.82 -19.56 6.55
C VAL A 30 2.94 -19.79 7.75
N VAL A 31 2.15 -18.80 8.17
CA VAL A 31 1.14 -19.02 9.20
C VAL A 31 0.07 -19.99 8.69
N GLY A 32 -0.43 -19.76 7.48
CA GLY A 32 -1.44 -20.59 6.85
C GLY A 32 -0.99 -22.05 6.65
N ASP A 33 0.21 -22.27 6.14
CA ASP A 33 0.81 -23.61 5.99
C ASP A 33 1.08 -24.27 7.36
N SER A 34 1.64 -23.51 8.31
CA SER A 34 1.98 -24.06 9.64
C SER A 34 0.75 -24.46 10.45
N LEU A 35 -0.35 -23.72 10.31
CA LEU A 35 -1.59 -23.95 11.05
C LEU A 35 -2.65 -24.72 10.25
N GLN A 36 -2.40 -24.95 8.96
CA GLN A 36 -3.35 -25.57 8.02
C GLN A 36 -4.71 -24.84 8.06
N CYS A 37 -4.65 -23.51 7.89
CA CYS A 37 -5.81 -22.64 7.93
C CYS A 37 -5.73 -21.57 6.84
N ASN A 38 -6.88 -20.96 6.56
CA ASN A 38 -6.93 -19.72 5.77
C ASN A 38 -6.53 -18.55 6.67
N ILE A 39 -5.82 -17.57 6.14
CA ILE A 39 -5.46 -16.35 6.84
C ILE A 39 -5.51 -15.15 5.90
N CYS A 40 -6.03 -14.03 6.40
CA CYS A 40 -5.96 -12.71 5.76
C CYS A 40 -5.33 -11.73 6.74
N ILE A 41 -4.36 -10.97 6.26
CA ILE A 41 -3.72 -9.86 6.96
C ILE A 41 -4.36 -8.58 6.44
N LEU A 42 -5.01 -7.84 7.35
CA LEU A 42 -5.80 -6.67 7.01
C LEU A 42 -5.19 -5.44 7.67
N ASP A 43 -5.12 -4.31 6.95
CA ASP A 43 -4.89 -3.02 7.60
C ASP A 43 -6.15 -2.52 8.34
N LYS A 44 -6.05 -1.39 9.02
CA LYS A 44 -7.18 -0.78 9.74
C LYS A 44 -8.33 -0.34 8.83
N ASP A 45 -8.05 -0.07 7.56
CA ASP A 45 -9.03 0.41 6.58
C ASP A 45 -9.69 -0.75 5.79
N GLY A 46 -9.33 -2.00 6.14
CA GLY A 46 -9.85 -3.24 5.58
C GLY A 46 -9.16 -3.68 4.28
N HIS A 47 -8.03 -3.08 3.90
CA HIS A 47 -7.24 -3.54 2.76
C HIS A 47 -6.51 -4.82 3.09
N ILE A 48 -6.46 -5.73 2.13
CA ILE A 48 -5.80 -7.02 2.26
C ILE A 48 -4.34 -6.83 1.91
N MET A 49 -3.48 -6.86 2.93
CA MET A 49 -2.04 -6.70 2.80
C MET A 49 -1.38 -8.00 2.33
N GLY A 50 -1.94 -9.15 2.72
CA GLY A 50 -1.50 -10.48 2.32
C GLY A 50 -2.48 -11.54 2.77
N TYR A 51 -2.50 -12.69 2.10
CA TYR A 51 -3.42 -13.77 2.44
C TYR A 51 -2.88 -15.15 2.06
N TYR A 52 -3.43 -16.18 2.69
CA TYR A 52 -3.21 -17.56 2.30
C TYR A 52 -4.53 -18.31 2.39
N LEU A 53 -4.88 -19.01 1.32
CA LEU A 53 -6.01 -19.92 1.27
C LEU A 53 -5.48 -21.34 1.14
N SER A 54 -6.00 -22.25 1.97
CA SER A 54 -5.72 -23.67 1.83
C SER A 54 -6.16 -24.15 0.43
N PRO A 55 -5.41 -25.05 -0.23
CA PRO A 55 -5.79 -25.59 -1.55
C PRO A 55 -7.16 -26.30 -1.56
N SER A 56 -7.63 -26.72 -0.38
CA SER A 56 -8.93 -27.36 -0.19
C SER A 56 -10.10 -26.39 -0.01
N PHE A 57 -9.81 -25.09 0.08
CA PHE A 57 -10.80 -24.04 0.28
C PHE A 57 -11.09 -23.31 -1.04
N SER A 58 -12.36 -23.23 -1.43
CA SER A 58 -12.77 -22.47 -2.62
C SER A 58 -14.05 -21.68 -2.34
N CYS A 59 -13.92 -20.37 -2.25
CA CYS A 59 -15.04 -19.48 -1.98
C CYS A 59 -15.12 -18.44 -3.09
N PRO A 60 -16.03 -18.61 -4.07
CA PRO A 60 -16.14 -17.69 -5.20
C PRO A 60 -16.42 -16.24 -4.79
N VAL A 61 -17.15 -16.03 -3.68
CA VAL A 61 -17.42 -14.67 -3.17
C VAL A 61 -16.14 -14.04 -2.62
N LEU A 62 -15.37 -14.78 -1.82
CA LEU A 62 -14.08 -14.30 -1.31
C LEU A 62 -13.12 -13.99 -2.47
N GLU A 63 -12.99 -14.91 -3.43
CA GLU A 63 -12.06 -14.77 -4.55
C GLU A 63 -12.44 -13.63 -5.50
N ASN A 64 -13.70 -13.58 -5.93
CA ASN A 64 -14.13 -12.65 -6.99
C ASN A 64 -14.56 -11.28 -6.49
N GLU A 65 -14.96 -11.12 -5.22
CA GLU A 65 -15.47 -9.84 -4.71
C GLU A 65 -14.54 -9.21 -3.67
N VAL A 66 -13.79 -10.01 -2.89
CA VAL A 66 -12.96 -9.50 -1.80
C VAL A 66 -11.49 -9.44 -2.20
N LEU A 67 -10.93 -10.56 -2.68
CA LEU A 67 -9.52 -10.64 -3.08
C LEU A 67 -9.24 -9.87 -4.38
N SER A 68 -10.16 -9.90 -5.34
CA SER A 68 -10.05 -9.11 -6.58
C SER A 68 -9.97 -7.60 -6.33
N ASN A 69 -10.68 -7.12 -5.31
CA ASN A 69 -10.74 -5.71 -4.92
C ASN A 69 -9.70 -5.37 -3.83
N ASN A 70 -8.94 -6.36 -3.35
CA ASN A 70 -8.01 -6.23 -2.22
C ASN A 70 -8.58 -5.51 -0.99
N LYS A 71 -9.90 -5.63 -0.76
CA LYS A 71 -10.58 -4.88 0.28
C LYS A 71 -11.81 -5.61 0.82
N LEU A 72 -11.96 -5.59 2.14
CA LEU A 72 -13.15 -6.08 2.81
C LEU A 72 -14.32 -5.09 2.73
N PRO A 73 -15.57 -5.57 2.77
CA PRO A 73 -16.72 -4.71 3.01
C PRO A 73 -16.55 -3.89 4.29
N SER A 74 -16.81 -2.58 4.23
CA SER A 74 -16.57 -1.67 5.36
C SER A 74 -17.31 -2.09 6.63
N SER A 75 -18.57 -2.53 6.51
CA SER A 75 -19.37 -3.02 7.65
C SER A 75 -18.73 -4.21 8.35
N TYR A 76 -18.10 -5.12 7.58
CA TYR A 76 -17.40 -6.27 8.14
C TYR A 76 -16.09 -5.85 8.80
N ASN A 77 -15.33 -4.93 8.19
CA ASN A 77 -14.11 -4.40 8.79
C ASN A 77 -14.38 -3.68 10.12
N ASP A 78 -15.42 -2.85 10.19
CA ASP A 78 -15.81 -2.14 11.42
C ASP A 78 -16.13 -3.13 12.56
N ALA A 79 -16.81 -4.23 12.24
CA ALA A 79 -17.06 -5.31 13.20
C ALA A 79 -15.76 -5.98 13.67
N LEU A 80 -14.77 -6.20 12.80
CA LEU A 80 -13.46 -6.74 13.17
C LEU A 80 -12.65 -5.80 14.07
N LEU A 81 -12.76 -4.49 13.86
CA LEU A 81 -12.08 -3.48 14.67
C LEU A 81 -12.61 -3.39 16.11
N ALA A 82 -13.86 -3.82 16.34
CA ALA A 82 -14.46 -3.85 17.69
C ALA A 82 -13.83 -4.89 18.63
N TYR A 83 -13.15 -5.91 18.09
CA TYR A 83 -12.45 -6.92 18.89
C TYR A 83 -11.14 -6.34 19.44
N VAL A 84 -11.06 -6.15 20.76
CA VAL A 84 -9.85 -5.59 21.42
C VAL A 84 -8.83 -6.67 21.76
N ASP A 85 -9.30 -7.89 22.03
CA ASP A 85 -8.48 -9.06 22.35
C ASP A 85 -8.70 -10.19 21.33
N THR A 86 -7.73 -11.10 21.25
CA THR A 86 -7.85 -12.31 20.44
C THR A 86 -9.08 -13.12 20.80
N SER A 87 -9.90 -13.34 19.79
CA SER A 87 -11.16 -14.07 19.91
C SER A 87 -11.10 -15.33 19.05
N PRO A 88 -10.71 -16.47 19.67
CA PRO A 88 -10.49 -17.70 18.94
C PRO A 88 -11.78 -18.50 18.73
N ASN A 89 -11.80 -19.30 17.67
CA ASN A 89 -12.81 -20.33 17.39
C ASN A 89 -14.27 -19.82 17.41
N ILE A 90 -14.51 -18.59 16.93
CA ILE A 90 -15.85 -18.04 16.72
C ILE A 90 -16.51 -18.81 15.57
N VAL A 91 -17.59 -19.52 15.86
CA VAL A 91 -18.44 -20.14 14.84
C VAL A 91 -19.61 -19.21 14.57
N ARG A 92 -19.80 -18.78 13.31
CA ARG A 92 -20.99 -18.00 12.95
C ARG A 92 -22.20 -18.90 12.99
N LYS A 93 -23.19 -18.53 13.81
CA LYS A 93 -24.50 -19.19 13.84
C LYS A 93 -25.42 -18.75 12.69
N GLU A 94 -24.98 -17.74 11.94
CA GLU A 94 -25.70 -17.19 10.80
C GLU A 94 -25.43 -18.02 9.55
N THR A 95 -26.50 -18.39 8.83
CA THR A 95 -26.39 -19.14 7.57
C THR A 95 -26.00 -18.23 6.40
N LYS A 96 -26.01 -16.91 6.57
CA LYS A 96 -25.70 -15.92 5.52
C LYS A 96 -24.19 -15.67 5.39
N CYS A 97 -23.75 -15.42 4.16
CA CYS A 97 -22.34 -15.12 3.85
C CYS A 97 -21.88 -13.83 4.55
N ALA A 98 -20.64 -13.84 5.07
CA ALA A 98 -20.06 -12.71 5.79
C ALA A 98 -19.85 -11.47 4.90
N PHE A 99 -19.75 -11.69 3.59
CA PHE A 99 -19.49 -10.64 2.61
C PHE A 99 -20.74 -10.28 1.80
N ARG A 100 -21.77 -11.14 1.82
CA ARG A 100 -22.99 -11.02 1.00
C ARG A 100 -24.21 -11.55 1.75
N GLU A 101 -25.04 -10.65 2.27
CA GLU A 101 -26.20 -11.00 3.09
C GLU A 101 -27.31 -11.74 2.31
N ASP A 102 -27.32 -11.60 0.98
CA ASP A 102 -28.28 -12.24 0.08
C ASP A 102 -27.97 -13.72 -0.20
N LEU A 103 -26.76 -14.19 0.09
CA LEU A 103 -26.30 -15.55 -0.19
C LEU A 103 -26.14 -16.39 1.07
N ASP A 104 -26.50 -17.67 0.99
CA ASP A 104 -26.19 -18.63 2.04
C ASP A 104 -24.71 -19.07 1.96
N CYS A 105 -24.08 -19.26 3.10
CA CYS A 105 -22.67 -19.59 3.22
C CYS A 105 -22.49 -21.11 3.29
N ALA A 106 -21.83 -21.71 2.31
CA ALA A 106 -21.41 -23.11 2.35
C ALA A 106 -20.34 -23.41 3.43
N TYR A 107 -19.84 -22.35 4.07
CA TYR A 107 -18.77 -22.37 5.07
C TYR A 107 -19.26 -21.87 6.44
N SER A 108 -20.55 -22.00 6.74
CA SER A 108 -21.16 -21.53 8.01
C SER A 108 -20.51 -22.15 9.26
N ASP A 109 -20.04 -23.39 9.14
CA ASP A 109 -19.45 -24.14 10.26
C ASP A 109 -17.95 -23.86 10.43
N MET A 110 -17.38 -22.96 9.61
CA MET A 110 -15.97 -22.59 9.70
C MET A 110 -15.70 -21.83 11.01
N ALA A 111 -14.72 -22.31 11.78
CA ALA A 111 -14.22 -21.63 12.95
C ALA A 111 -13.35 -20.43 12.51
N ILE A 112 -13.73 -19.25 12.98
CA ILE A 112 -13.02 -17.99 12.71
C ILE A 112 -12.22 -17.61 13.95
N THR A 113 -10.97 -17.20 13.76
CA THR A 113 -10.17 -16.59 14.83
C THR A 113 -9.77 -15.19 14.41
N ILE A 114 -10.09 -14.22 15.26
CA ILE A 114 -9.81 -12.80 15.03
C ILE A 114 -8.70 -12.40 15.99
N VAL A 115 -7.58 -11.91 15.45
CA VAL A 115 -6.44 -11.46 16.24
C VAL A 115 -6.13 -10.00 15.90
N PRO A 116 -6.31 -9.07 16.85
CA PRO A 116 -5.94 -7.68 16.68
C PRO A 116 -4.44 -7.51 16.42
N VAL A 117 -4.09 -6.69 15.42
CA VAL A 117 -2.69 -6.30 15.16
C VAL A 117 -2.46 -4.93 15.79
N VAL A 118 -1.68 -4.87 16.85
CA VAL A 118 -1.48 -3.67 17.67
C VAL A 118 0.01 -3.41 17.86
N ALA A 119 0.42 -2.14 17.78
CA ALA A 119 1.76 -1.71 18.20
C ALA A 119 1.72 -0.33 18.83
N GLY A 120 2.50 -0.11 19.90
CA GLY A 120 2.55 1.19 20.59
C GLY A 120 1.20 1.65 21.16
N GLY A 121 0.24 0.74 21.38
CA GLY A 121 -1.13 1.06 21.79
C GLY A 121 -2.07 1.47 20.65
N GLU A 122 -1.59 1.51 19.40
CA GLU A 122 -2.41 1.79 18.22
C GLU A 122 -2.83 0.49 17.51
N ARG A 123 -4.11 0.39 17.14
CA ARG A 123 -4.64 -0.68 16.28
C ARG A 123 -4.20 -0.43 14.84
N LEU A 124 -3.36 -1.32 14.32
CA LEU A 124 -2.82 -1.23 12.96
C LEU A 124 -3.64 -2.03 11.94
N GLY A 125 -4.30 -3.09 12.38
CA GLY A 125 -4.98 -4.01 11.48
C GLY A 125 -5.53 -5.25 12.17
N THR A 126 -5.87 -6.28 11.39
CA THR A 126 -6.46 -7.52 11.91
C THR A 126 -5.88 -8.73 11.19
N LEU A 127 -5.49 -9.77 11.93
CA LEU A 127 -5.31 -11.10 11.37
C LEU A 127 -6.63 -11.86 11.49
N LEU A 128 -7.18 -12.25 10.34
CA LEU A 128 -8.41 -13.03 10.25
C LEU A 128 -8.06 -14.44 9.80
N LEU A 129 -8.35 -15.44 10.64
CA LEU A 129 -8.07 -16.85 10.35
C LEU A 129 -9.37 -17.63 10.22
N GLY A 130 -9.43 -18.54 9.26
CA GLY A 130 -10.58 -19.42 9.02
C GLY A 130 -10.14 -20.87 8.92
N ARG A 131 -10.81 -21.77 9.67
CA ARG A 131 -10.48 -23.20 9.68
C ARG A 131 -11.73 -24.07 9.74
N MET A 132 -11.82 -25.07 8.87
CA MET A 132 -13.05 -25.85 8.63
C MET A 132 -13.29 -26.99 9.62
N SER A 133 -12.25 -27.63 10.12
CA SER A 133 -12.38 -28.99 10.70
C SER A 133 -11.86 -29.14 12.12
N THR A 134 -11.09 -28.18 12.63
CA THR A 134 -10.53 -28.26 13.98
C THR A 134 -10.33 -26.88 14.58
N GLU A 135 -10.69 -26.73 15.85
CA GLU A 135 -10.38 -25.54 16.66
C GLU A 135 -8.87 -25.29 16.76
N LEU A 136 -8.49 -24.02 16.81
CA LEU A 136 -7.14 -23.60 17.18
C LEU A 136 -6.92 -23.86 18.67
N LYS A 137 -5.85 -24.58 18.97
CA LYS A 137 -5.42 -24.87 20.35
C LYS A 137 -4.55 -23.74 20.87
N THR A 138 -4.29 -23.70 22.18
CA THR A 138 -3.40 -22.71 22.81
C THR A 138 -2.03 -22.62 22.13
N SER A 139 -1.44 -23.75 21.71
CA SER A 139 -0.18 -23.74 20.97
C SER A 139 -0.26 -23.03 19.62
N ASP A 140 -1.41 -23.13 18.96
CA ASP A 140 -1.65 -22.47 17.69
C ASP A 140 -1.87 -20.97 17.92
N LEU A 141 -2.64 -20.61 18.96
CA LEU A 141 -2.87 -19.21 19.35
C LEU A 141 -1.56 -18.48 19.69
N ILE A 142 -0.61 -19.14 20.35
CA ILE A 142 0.73 -18.57 20.59
C ILE A 142 1.43 -18.20 19.27
N LEU A 143 1.32 -19.06 18.24
CA LEU A 143 1.91 -18.77 16.94
C LEU A 143 1.18 -17.60 16.24
N VAL A 144 -0.14 -17.55 16.34
CA VAL A 144 -0.93 -16.47 15.72
C VAL A 144 -0.64 -15.13 16.39
N GLU A 145 -0.54 -15.08 17.71
CA GLU A 145 -0.18 -13.85 18.45
C GLU A 145 1.24 -13.37 18.12
N HIS A 146 2.17 -14.31 18.01
CA HIS A 146 3.52 -13.99 17.55
C HIS A 146 3.48 -13.46 16.11
N ALA A 147 2.71 -14.08 15.22
CA ALA A 147 2.52 -13.59 13.86
C ALA A 147 1.86 -12.21 13.81
N ALA A 148 0.93 -11.91 14.72
CA ALA A 148 0.29 -10.60 14.84
C ALA A 148 1.30 -9.52 15.24
N THR A 149 2.15 -9.81 16.22
CA THR A 149 3.24 -8.91 16.65
C THR A 149 4.20 -8.62 15.51
N VAL A 150 4.55 -9.67 14.77
CA VAL A 150 5.43 -9.59 13.60
C VAL A 150 4.80 -8.77 12.48
N ALA A 151 3.54 -9.03 12.15
CA ALA A 151 2.79 -8.25 11.16
C ALA A 151 2.69 -6.78 11.57
N ALA A 152 2.52 -6.49 12.87
CA ALA A 152 2.50 -5.13 13.38
C ALA A 152 3.81 -4.37 13.12
N MET A 153 4.96 -5.03 13.35
CA MET A 153 6.27 -4.45 13.05
C MET A 153 6.44 -4.16 11.55
N GLU A 154 6.03 -5.10 10.70
CA GLU A 154 6.08 -4.94 9.25
C GLU A 154 5.12 -3.85 8.74
N MET A 155 3.94 -3.69 9.35
CA MET A 155 3.02 -2.58 9.06
C MET A 155 3.61 -1.22 9.45
N ILE A 156 4.32 -1.13 10.59
CA ILE A 156 5.04 0.10 10.96
C ILE A 156 6.12 0.40 9.93
N ARG A 157 6.92 -0.60 9.55
CA ARG A 157 8.00 -0.43 8.57
C ARG A 157 7.46 0.03 7.23
N TYR A 158 6.41 -0.61 6.72
CA TYR A 158 5.71 -0.23 5.50
C TYR A 158 5.24 1.24 5.54
N LYS A 159 4.61 1.66 6.64
CA LYS A 159 4.17 3.04 6.83
C LYS A 159 5.34 4.03 6.88
N GLN A 160 6.45 3.67 7.53
CA GLN A 160 7.65 4.50 7.59
C GLN A 160 8.32 4.65 6.23
N GLU A 161 8.42 3.57 5.45
CA GLU A 161 8.95 3.58 4.09
C GLU A 161 8.09 4.46 3.18
N ALA A 162 6.76 4.34 3.25
CA ALA A 162 5.83 5.18 2.50
C ALA A 162 5.97 6.69 2.85
N LEU A 163 6.08 7.02 4.14
CA LEU A 163 6.30 8.40 4.59
C LEU A 163 7.67 8.94 4.18
N ALA A 164 8.71 8.11 4.26
CA ALA A 164 10.06 8.48 3.83
C ALA A 164 10.10 8.73 2.33
N GLU A 165 9.41 7.91 1.54
CA GLU A 165 9.27 8.09 0.09
C GLU A 165 8.55 9.39 -0.25
N GLU A 166 7.42 9.66 0.40
CA GLU A 166 6.69 10.90 0.21
C GLU A 166 7.55 12.12 0.57
N ALA A 167 8.24 12.09 1.72
CA ALA A 167 9.14 13.16 2.13
C ALA A 167 10.31 13.35 1.14
N ARG A 168 10.85 12.24 0.60
CA ARG A 168 11.89 12.27 -0.43
C ARG A 168 11.39 12.92 -1.72
N GLN A 169 10.18 12.56 -2.16
CA GLN A 169 9.55 13.16 -3.34
C GLN A 169 9.30 14.66 -3.13
N GLN A 170 8.78 15.07 -1.98
CA GLN A 170 8.60 16.49 -1.66
C GLN A 170 9.95 17.23 -1.61
N ALA A 171 10.97 16.66 -0.97
CA ALA A 171 12.30 17.27 -0.88
C ALA A 171 12.94 17.44 -2.27
N ALA A 172 12.81 16.46 -3.16
CA ALA A 172 13.31 16.56 -4.53
C ALA A 172 12.68 17.75 -5.29
N VAL A 173 11.37 17.96 -5.12
CA VAL A 173 10.66 19.11 -5.70
C VAL A 173 11.13 20.43 -5.09
N GLN A 174 11.29 20.51 -3.76
CA GLN A 174 11.77 21.73 -3.10
C GLN A 174 13.19 22.11 -3.54
N VAL A 175 14.08 21.12 -3.65
CA VAL A 175 15.44 21.34 -4.18
C VAL A 175 15.37 21.83 -5.63
N ALA A 176 14.57 21.19 -6.48
CA ALA A 176 14.38 21.62 -7.86
C ALA A 176 13.92 23.09 -7.96
N LEU A 177 12.88 23.45 -7.20
CA LEU A 177 12.35 24.82 -7.15
C LEU A 177 13.38 25.82 -6.63
N GLY A 178 14.14 25.47 -5.59
CA GLY A 178 15.17 26.32 -5.01
C GLY A 178 16.37 26.61 -5.94
N THR A 179 16.59 25.78 -6.96
CA THR A 179 17.64 26.03 -7.97
C THR A 179 17.22 27.00 -9.07
N LEU A 180 15.92 27.32 -9.17
CA LEU A 180 15.41 28.24 -10.18
C LEU A 180 15.59 29.70 -9.76
N SER A 181 15.99 30.54 -10.71
CA SER A 181 15.87 31.99 -10.59
C SER A 181 14.40 32.40 -10.71
N PHE A 182 14.08 33.63 -10.28
CA PHE A 182 12.72 34.17 -10.35
C PHE A 182 12.10 34.07 -11.76
N SER A 183 12.87 34.42 -12.80
CA SER A 183 12.40 34.34 -14.19
C SER A 183 12.21 32.90 -14.66
N GLU A 184 13.06 31.97 -14.23
CA GLU A 184 12.91 30.54 -14.53
C GLU A 184 11.69 29.95 -13.83
N LEU A 185 11.44 30.31 -12.57
CA LEU A 185 10.27 29.86 -11.81
C LEU A 185 8.96 30.33 -12.46
N ASN A 186 8.88 31.61 -12.84
CA ASN A 186 7.71 32.14 -13.55
C ASN A 186 7.53 31.48 -14.92
N ALA A 187 8.62 31.19 -15.63
CA ALA A 187 8.56 30.44 -16.89
C ALA A 187 7.94 29.04 -16.66
N MET A 188 8.37 28.31 -15.63
CA MET A 188 7.86 26.98 -15.33
C MET A 188 6.38 26.97 -14.97
N LYS A 189 5.88 27.97 -14.22
CA LYS A 189 4.45 28.12 -13.93
C LYS A 189 3.63 28.20 -15.22
N HIS A 190 4.00 29.08 -16.14
CA HIS A 190 3.28 29.23 -17.41
C HIS A 190 3.38 28.01 -18.32
N ILE A 191 4.52 27.29 -18.29
CA ILE A 191 4.69 26.05 -19.05
C ILE A 191 3.70 24.98 -18.56
N PHE A 192 3.61 24.77 -17.25
CA PHE A 192 2.71 23.75 -16.70
C PHE A 192 1.24 24.15 -16.75
N GLU A 193 0.93 25.45 -16.72
CA GLU A 193 -0.41 25.98 -17.04
C GLU A 193 -0.83 25.65 -18.48
N GLU A 194 0.07 25.81 -19.46
CA GLU A 194 -0.23 25.53 -20.86
C GLU A 194 -0.28 24.03 -21.18
N LEU A 195 0.46 23.20 -20.43
CA LEU A 195 0.38 21.75 -20.55
C LEU A 195 -0.97 21.20 -20.07
N GLY A 196 -1.55 21.77 -19.00
CA GLY A 196 -2.86 21.38 -18.48
C GLY A 196 -2.93 19.95 -17.94
N GLY A 197 -1.80 19.30 -17.68
CA GLY A 197 -1.72 17.91 -17.24
C GLY A 197 -0.30 17.45 -16.89
N PRO A 198 -0.12 16.17 -16.50
CA PRO A 198 1.16 15.61 -16.07
C PRO A 198 2.14 15.36 -17.22
N GLU A 199 1.67 15.41 -18.47
CA GLU A 199 2.52 15.26 -19.64
C GLU A 199 1.97 16.03 -20.84
N GLY A 200 2.86 16.38 -21.78
CA GLY A 200 2.44 17.05 -22.99
C GLY A 200 3.61 17.62 -23.80
N ARG A 201 3.27 18.39 -24.83
CA ARG A 201 4.23 18.95 -25.77
C ARG A 201 4.32 20.46 -25.62
N LEU A 202 5.54 20.94 -25.39
CA LEU A 202 5.87 22.35 -25.27
C LEU A 202 6.61 22.87 -26.50
N VAL A 203 6.23 24.04 -26.99
CA VAL A 203 7.03 24.80 -27.97
C VAL A 203 7.63 26.02 -27.28
N ALA A 204 8.91 25.92 -26.90
CA ALA A 204 9.57 26.93 -26.07
C ALA A 204 9.56 28.36 -26.64
N SER A 205 9.59 28.52 -27.98
CA SER A 205 9.50 29.85 -28.60
C SER A 205 8.14 30.52 -28.35
N LYS A 206 7.04 29.77 -28.44
CA LYS A 206 5.68 30.31 -28.20
C LYS A 206 5.50 30.82 -26.77
N VAL A 207 6.09 30.11 -25.79
CA VAL A 207 6.03 30.52 -24.39
C VAL A 207 6.95 31.71 -24.12
N ALA A 208 8.15 31.70 -24.70
CA ALA A 208 9.09 32.82 -24.61
C ALA A 208 8.46 34.14 -25.08
N ASP A 209 7.83 34.12 -26.27
CA ASP A 209 7.19 35.30 -26.87
C ASP A 209 6.00 35.80 -26.03
N ARG A 210 5.23 34.88 -25.42
CA ARG A 210 4.04 35.23 -24.61
C ARG A 210 4.40 35.83 -23.25
N VAL A 211 5.41 35.24 -22.58
CA VAL A 211 5.83 35.64 -21.22
C VAL A 211 6.86 36.78 -21.27
N GLY A 212 7.42 37.11 -22.44
CA GLY A 212 8.40 38.17 -22.61
C GLY A 212 9.79 37.82 -22.05
N ILE A 213 10.18 36.54 -22.16
CA ILE A 213 11.47 36.03 -21.67
C ILE A 213 12.26 35.40 -22.82
N THR A 214 13.56 35.20 -22.63
CA THR A 214 14.38 34.50 -23.64
C THR A 214 14.12 32.99 -23.60
N ARG A 215 14.21 32.33 -24.76
CA ARG A 215 14.13 30.86 -24.86
C ARG A 215 15.16 30.15 -23.97
N SER A 216 16.33 30.76 -23.73
CA SER A 216 17.37 30.19 -22.87
C SER A 216 16.93 30.04 -21.41
N VAL A 217 16.08 30.94 -20.89
CA VAL A 217 15.50 30.83 -19.54
C VAL A 217 14.66 29.57 -19.42
N ILE A 218 13.78 29.30 -20.41
CA ILE A 218 12.93 28.10 -20.44
C ILE A 218 13.78 26.82 -20.51
N VAL A 219 14.77 26.78 -21.41
CA VAL A 219 15.61 25.59 -21.59
C VAL A 219 16.43 25.29 -20.34
N ASN A 220 16.96 26.33 -19.67
CA ASN A 220 17.71 26.16 -18.43
C ASN A 220 16.81 25.67 -17.28
N ALA A 221 15.60 26.22 -17.16
CA ALA A 221 14.63 25.79 -16.14
C ALA A 221 14.26 24.31 -16.32
N LEU A 222 13.95 23.89 -17.56
CA LEU A 222 13.67 22.49 -17.89
C LEU A 222 14.86 21.58 -17.58
N ARG A 223 16.09 21.99 -17.93
CA ARG A 223 17.30 21.20 -17.61
C ARG A 223 17.50 21.03 -16.11
N LYS A 224 17.23 22.07 -15.30
CA LYS A 224 17.34 21.99 -13.83
C LYS A 224 16.34 21.00 -13.24
N PHE A 225 15.09 21.03 -13.72
CA PHE A 225 14.05 20.09 -13.31
C PHE A 225 14.35 18.65 -13.75
N GLU A 226 14.87 18.46 -14.96
CA GLU A 226 15.30 17.15 -15.45
C GLU A 226 16.48 16.62 -14.63
N SER A 227 17.45 17.48 -14.29
CA SER A 227 18.59 17.11 -13.46
C SER A 227 18.20 16.72 -12.03
N ALA A 228 17.11 17.31 -11.51
CA ALA A 228 16.55 16.95 -10.20
C ALA A 228 15.64 15.71 -10.24
N GLY A 229 15.43 15.11 -11.42
CA GLY A 229 14.58 13.93 -11.60
C GLY A 229 13.09 14.19 -11.39
N VAL A 230 12.65 15.46 -11.41
CA VAL A 230 11.22 15.79 -11.23
C VAL A 230 10.45 15.75 -12.54
N ILE A 231 11.13 15.87 -13.68
CA ILE A 231 10.59 15.73 -15.02
C ILE A 231 11.53 14.92 -15.91
N GLU A 232 10.98 14.40 -17.01
CA GLU A 232 11.72 13.89 -18.15
C GLU A 232 11.41 14.76 -19.38
N THR A 233 12.44 15.09 -20.16
CA THR A 233 12.26 15.81 -21.42
C THR A 233 12.73 14.99 -22.62
N LYS A 234 11.99 15.06 -23.72
CA LYS A 234 12.36 14.44 -24.98
C LYS A 234 12.22 15.42 -26.13
N SER A 235 13.33 15.72 -26.80
CA SER A 235 13.32 16.61 -27.97
C SER A 235 12.54 15.97 -29.14
N LEU A 236 11.59 16.70 -29.70
CA LEU A 236 10.86 16.34 -30.92
C LEU A 236 11.32 17.20 -32.12
N GLY A 237 12.51 17.80 -32.02
CA GLY A 237 13.05 18.71 -33.03
C GLY A 237 12.18 19.96 -33.20
N MET A 238 11.81 20.27 -34.45
CA MET A 238 10.98 21.44 -34.77
C MET A 238 9.56 21.37 -34.18
N LYS A 239 9.09 20.18 -33.79
CA LYS A 239 7.76 20.00 -33.18
C LYS A 239 7.73 20.41 -31.71
N GLY A 240 8.87 20.74 -31.10
CA GLY A 240 8.99 21.15 -29.70
C GLY A 240 9.65 20.09 -28.83
N THR A 241 9.35 20.12 -27.54
CA THR A 241 9.86 19.21 -26.51
C THR A 241 8.67 18.52 -25.85
N TYR A 242 8.71 17.19 -25.76
CA TYR A 242 7.81 16.44 -24.91
C TYR A 242 8.30 16.52 -23.47
N ILE A 243 7.39 16.76 -22.54
CA ILE A 243 7.67 16.85 -21.11
C ILE A 243 6.75 15.85 -20.41
N LYS A 244 7.31 15.08 -19.49
CA LYS A 244 6.57 14.20 -18.59
C LYS A 244 6.98 14.48 -17.15
N VAL A 245 6.01 14.70 -16.28
CA VAL A 245 6.24 14.84 -14.84
C VAL A 245 6.52 13.46 -14.26
N LEU A 246 7.66 13.32 -13.57
CA LEU A 246 8.04 12.09 -12.87
C LEU A 246 7.60 12.10 -11.41
N ASN A 247 7.48 13.29 -10.83
CA ASN A 247 7.12 13.49 -9.43
C ASN A 247 5.78 14.22 -9.33
N GLU A 248 4.76 13.52 -8.86
CA GLU A 248 3.38 14.03 -8.77
C GLU A 248 3.25 15.27 -7.86
N LYS A 249 4.13 15.41 -6.87
CA LYS A 249 4.14 16.58 -5.95
C LYS A 249 4.55 17.88 -6.64
N LEU A 250 5.14 17.82 -7.84
CA LEU A 250 5.63 19.01 -8.55
C LEU A 250 4.51 20.01 -8.87
N LEU A 251 3.39 19.54 -9.41
CA LEU A 251 2.29 20.41 -9.83
C LEU A 251 1.63 21.08 -8.63
N ASP A 252 1.46 20.34 -7.53
CA ASP A 252 0.91 20.86 -6.28
C ASP A 252 1.79 21.97 -5.69
N GLU A 253 3.11 21.75 -5.62
CA GLU A 253 4.06 22.75 -5.11
C GLU A 253 4.13 24.00 -6.00
N LEU A 254 4.09 23.84 -7.33
CA LEU A 254 4.02 24.98 -8.26
C LEU A 254 2.74 25.80 -8.06
N ASN A 255 1.61 25.14 -7.79
CA ASN A 255 0.33 25.81 -7.53
C ASN A 255 0.31 26.57 -6.20
N LYS A 256 0.99 26.07 -5.15
CA LYS A 256 1.12 26.77 -3.85
C LYS A 256 1.90 28.09 -3.96
N LEU A 257 2.79 28.20 -4.95
CA LEU A 257 3.59 29.39 -5.18
C LEU A 257 2.87 30.47 -6.00
N ARG A 258 1.60 30.27 -6.39
CA ARG A 258 0.79 31.28 -7.07
C ARG A 258 0.45 32.47 -6.18
#